data_AF-A0A087UXK6-F1
#
_entry.id   AF-A0A087UXK6-F1
#
_cell.length_a   1.000
_cell.length_b   1.000
_cell.length_c   1.000
_cell.angle_alpha   90.00
_cell.angle_beta   90.00
_cell.angle_gamma   90.00
#
_symmetry.space_group_name_H-M   'P 1'
#
loop_
_entity.id
_entity.type
_entity.pdbx_description
1 polymer ?
#
loop_
_entity_poly.entity_id
_entity_poly.type
_entity_poly.pdbx_seq_one_letter_code
_entity_poly.pdbx_strand_id
1 'polypeptide(L)'
;MEIYRGQKPHVCETTLSIPFKGKDIVAKIDWLSKEKSNLQNKVWVVLTHGAGGDMNTSQLVALASFLSTSDFAVLRFTCKSLNIKYRIKVFLEVLNYMQKNYKPK
;
A
#
# COMPACT_ATOMS: atom_id res chain seq x y z
N MET A 1 10.84 -4.54 30.91
CA MET A 1 10.49 -4.15 29.53
C MET A 1 10.79 -5.38 28.66
N GLU A 2 9.81 -6.27 28.56
CA GLU A 2 10.01 -7.62 28.04
C GLU A 2 9.87 -7.59 26.52
N ILE A 3 10.96 -7.94 25.85
CA ILE A 3 11.13 -7.86 24.40
C ILE A 3 10.38 -9.05 23.79
N TYR A 4 9.26 -8.81 23.11
CA TYR A 4 8.47 -9.82 22.39
C TYR A 4 9.35 -10.67 21.46
N ARG A 5 9.76 -11.85 21.92
CA ARG A 5 10.29 -12.95 21.08
C ARG A 5 9.12 -13.74 20.45
N GLY A 6 8.19 -13.03 19.83
CA GLY A 6 7.23 -13.64 18.91
C GLY A 6 7.87 -13.77 17.53
N GLN A 7 7.64 -14.88 16.84
CA GLN A 7 7.97 -15.02 15.43
C GLN A 7 7.36 -13.82 14.69
N LYS A 8 8.18 -13.01 13.98
CA LYS A 8 7.68 -11.82 13.26
C LYS A 8 6.52 -12.27 12.35
N PRO A 9 5.34 -11.65 12.44
CA PRO A 9 4.21 -12.05 11.61
C PRO A 9 4.61 -11.97 10.13
N HIS A 10 4.34 -13.04 9.37
CA HIS A 10 4.68 -13.08 7.95
C HIS A 10 3.74 -12.15 7.17
N VAL A 11 4.26 -11.01 6.72
CA VAL A 11 3.55 -10.10 5.82
C VAL A 11 3.82 -10.53 4.39
N CYS A 12 2.76 -10.81 3.65
CA CYS A 12 2.81 -11.07 2.21
C CYS A 12 2.81 -9.75 1.44
N GLU A 13 3.48 -9.74 0.29
CA GLU A 13 3.55 -8.59 -0.62
C GLU A 13 3.20 -9.06 -2.05
N THR A 14 2.49 -8.22 -2.82
CA THR A 14 2.33 -8.41 -4.26
C THR A 14 2.39 -7.08 -4.99
N THR A 15 2.94 -7.08 -6.21
CA THR A 15 3.02 -5.89 -7.07
C THR A 15 1.73 -5.74 -7.86
N LEU A 16 1.26 -4.50 -7.97
CA LEU A 16 0.10 -4.10 -8.76
C LEU A 16 0.50 -2.99 -9.73
N SER A 17 0.01 -3.08 -10.98
CA SER A 17 0.13 -2.01 -11.97
C SER A 17 -1.22 -1.33 -12.16
N ILE A 18 -1.28 -0.01 -11.98
CA ILE A 18 -2.50 0.80 -12.13
C ILE A 18 -2.32 1.74 -13.33
N PRO A 19 -3.09 1.58 -14.42
CA PRO A 19 -3.00 2.45 -15.59
C PRO A 19 -3.41 3.89 -15.27
N PHE A 20 -2.61 4.87 -15.70
CA PHE A 20 -2.90 6.30 -15.57
C PHE A 20 -2.24 7.10 -16.69
N LYS A 21 -3.05 7.69 -17.58
CA LYS A 21 -2.62 8.61 -18.66
C LYS A 21 -1.49 8.05 -19.54
N GLY A 22 -1.61 6.80 -19.97
CA GLY A 22 -0.63 6.14 -20.84
C GLY A 22 0.67 5.73 -20.14
N LYS A 23 0.68 5.76 -18.80
CA LYS A 23 1.75 5.21 -17.95
C LYS A 23 1.14 4.33 -16.89
N ASP A 24 1.99 3.54 -16.24
CA ASP A 24 1.59 2.69 -15.12
C ASP A 24 2.09 3.28 -13.80
N ILE A 25 1.19 3.32 -12.82
CA ILE A 25 1.53 3.56 -11.42
C ILE A 25 1.88 2.21 -10.82
N VAL A 26 3.15 2.02 -10.46
CA VAL A 26 3.61 0.82 -9.75
C VAL A 26 3.25 0.95 -8.28
N ALA A 27 2.51 -0.04 -7.79
CA ALA A 27 2.09 -0.17 -6.42
C ALA A 27 2.44 -1.55 -5.85
N LYS A 28 2.41 -1.65 -4.53
CA LYS A 28 2.53 -2.89 -3.78
C LYS A 28 1.38 -2.98 -2.79
N ILE A 29 0.88 -4.20 -2.60
CA ILE A 29 -0.12 -4.53 -1.60
C ILE A 29 0.54 -5.41 -0.55
N ASP A 30 0.46 -4.99 0.71
CA ASP A 30 0.98 -5.69 1.88
C ASP A 30 -0.22 -6.18 2.73
N TRP A 31 -0.16 -7.43 3.22
CA TRP A 31 -1.20 -8.00 4.12
C TRP A 31 -0.65 -9.15 4.99
N LEU A 32 -1.31 -9.44 6.11
CA LEU A 32 -0.95 -10.58 6.97
C LEU A 32 -1.41 -11.92 6.38
N SER A 33 -0.48 -12.88 6.29
CA SER A 33 -0.51 -14.12 5.49
C SER A 33 -1.58 -15.19 5.80
N LYS A 34 -2.64 -14.95 6.59
CA LYS A 34 -3.53 -16.08 6.94
C LYS A 34 -4.41 -16.56 5.78
N GLU A 35 -4.99 -15.69 4.95
CA GLU A 35 -5.56 -16.05 3.63
C GLU A 35 -5.68 -14.82 2.70
N LYS A 36 -5.34 -14.94 1.42
CA LYS A 36 -5.50 -13.87 0.40
C LYS A 36 -6.98 -13.56 0.10
N SER A 37 -7.86 -14.54 0.33
CA SER A 37 -9.33 -14.48 0.19
C SER A 37 -9.97 -13.36 1.02
N ASN A 38 -9.32 -12.92 2.10
CA ASN A 38 -9.88 -11.97 3.06
C ASN A 38 -9.59 -10.49 2.75
N LEU A 39 -8.83 -10.18 1.69
CA LEU A 39 -8.48 -8.78 1.34
C LEU A 39 -9.73 -7.90 1.09
N GLN A 40 -10.82 -8.49 0.58
CA GLN A 40 -12.08 -7.77 0.32
C GLN A 40 -12.81 -7.32 1.60
N ASN A 41 -12.54 -7.97 2.75
CA ASN A 41 -13.19 -7.65 4.01
C ASN A 41 -12.37 -6.71 4.90
N LYS A 42 -11.16 -6.37 4.49
CA LYS A 42 -10.23 -5.55 5.26
C LYS A 42 -10.49 -4.07 5.05
N VAL A 43 -10.20 -3.28 6.08
CA VAL A 43 -10.00 -1.85 5.93
C VAL A 43 -8.69 -1.63 5.18
N TRP A 44 -8.74 -0.80 4.14
CA TRP A 44 -7.60 -0.49 3.30
C TRP A 44 -6.92 0.81 3.74
N VAL A 45 -5.60 0.79 3.81
CA VAL A 45 -4.78 1.99 4.01
C VAL A 45 -3.96 2.24 2.76
N VAL A 46 -4.07 3.46 2.21
CA VAL A 46 -3.27 3.88 1.06
C VAL A 46 -2.12 4.77 1.53
N LEU A 47 -0.91 4.34 1.23
CA LEU A 47 0.33 5.02 1.60
C LEU A 47 1.04 5.54 0.35
N THR A 48 1.64 6.73 0.47
CA THR A 48 2.55 7.27 -0.55
C THR A 48 3.76 7.88 0.13
N HIS A 49 4.86 7.97 -0.62
CA HIS A 49 6.10 8.54 -0.10
C HIS A 49 6.08 10.08 -0.15
N GLY A 50 6.92 10.70 0.69
CA GLY A 50 7.19 12.13 0.66
C GLY A 50 8.04 12.56 -0.55
N ALA A 51 8.52 13.81 -0.54
CA ALA A 51 9.39 14.32 -1.59
C ALA A 51 10.67 13.47 -1.75
N GLY A 52 11.11 13.23 -2.99
CA GLY A 52 12.36 12.51 -3.29
C GLY A 52 12.36 10.99 -3.05
N GLY A 53 11.34 10.43 -2.38
CA GLY A 53 11.28 9.01 -2.05
C GLY A 53 10.69 8.10 -3.13
N ASP A 54 10.43 6.86 -2.73
CA ASP A 54 9.59 5.90 -3.42
C ASP A 54 8.86 4.99 -2.41
N MET A 55 8.04 4.06 -2.91
CA MET A 55 7.25 3.17 -2.08
C MET A 55 8.07 2.20 -1.20
N ASN A 56 9.38 2.07 -1.40
CA ASN A 56 10.25 1.12 -0.70
C ASN A 56 11.16 1.78 0.34
N THR A 57 10.95 3.06 0.67
CA THR A 57 11.64 3.69 1.80
C THR A 57 11.41 2.89 3.09
N SER A 58 12.45 2.70 3.90
CA SER A 58 12.39 1.84 5.09
C SER A 58 11.27 2.22 6.06
N GLN A 59 10.99 3.53 6.18
CA GLN A 59 9.92 4.07 7.01
C GLN A 59 8.53 3.64 6.49
N LEU A 60 8.31 3.72 5.17
CA LEU A 60 7.04 3.35 4.56
C LEU A 60 6.81 1.84 4.60
N VAL A 61 7.88 1.05 4.40
CA VAL A 61 7.82 -0.42 4.51
C VAL A 61 7.55 -0.84 5.96
N ALA A 62 8.20 -0.23 6.94
CA ALA A 62 7.95 -0.50 8.35
C ALA A 62 6.51 -0.16 8.74
N LEU A 63 5.99 0.98 8.28
CA LEU A 63 4.60 1.38 8.52
C LEU A 63 3.60 0.41 7.86
N ALA A 64 3.83 0.05 6.60
CA ALA A 64 2.99 -0.92 5.89
C ALA A 64 2.99 -2.29 6.58
N SER A 65 4.16 -2.75 7.04
CA SER A 65 4.29 -3.98 7.83
C SER A 65 3.49 -3.89 9.13
N PHE A 66 3.68 -2.83 9.93
CA PHE A 66 2.97 -2.63 11.19
C PHE A 66 1.44 -2.67 11.01
N LEU A 67 0.92 -1.90 10.04
CA LEU A 67 -0.50 -1.87 9.70
C LEU A 67 -1.00 -3.24 9.22
N SER A 68 -0.24 -3.91 8.35
CA SER A 68 -0.60 -5.24 7.85
C SER A 68 -0.69 -6.27 8.98
N THR A 69 0.23 -6.23 9.94
CA THR A 69 0.19 -7.09 11.13
C THR A 69 -0.96 -6.75 12.09
N SER A 70 -1.53 -5.56 11.97
CA SER A 70 -2.70 -5.07 12.70
C SER A 70 -4.01 -5.28 11.94
N ASP A 71 -4.02 -6.26 11.02
CA ASP A 71 -5.18 -6.71 10.23
C ASP A 71 -5.67 -5.78 9.09
N PHE A 72 -4.92 -4.72 8.77
CA PHE A 72 -5.20 -3.87 7.59
C PHE A 72 -4.67 -4.49 6.30
N ALA A 73 -5.27 -4.13 5.17
CA ALA A 73 -4.65 -4.28 3.85
C ALA A 73 -4.00 -2.94 3.48
N VAL A 74 -2.75 -2.95 3.05
CA VAL A 74 -2.02 -1.71 2.78
C VAL A 74 -1.63 -1.66 1.31
N LEU A 75 -2.03 -0.62 0.60
CA LEU A 75 -1.50 -0.31 -0.73
C LEU A 75 -0.50 0.83 -0.60
N ARG A 76 0.71 0.64 -1.10
CA ARG A 76 1.72 1.69 -1.23
C ARG A 76 2.20 1.84 -2.65
N PHE A 77 2.40 3.07 -3.11
CA PHE A 77 2.72 3.34 -4.51
C PHE A 77 3.73 4.47 -4.68
N THR A 78 4.37 4.51 -5.85
CA THR A 78 5.39 5.51 -6.20
C THR A 78 4.83 6.59 -7.13
N CYS A 79 5.06 7.85 -6.78
CA CYS A 79 4.81 9.00 -7.66
C CYS A 79 6.00 9.98 -7.60
N LYS A 80 6.91 9.90 -8.58
CA LYS A 80 8.15 10.71 -8.59
C LYS A 80 7.99 12.12 -9.21
N SER A 81 6.80 12.50 -9.65
CA SER A 81 6.56 13.84 -10.23
C SER A 81 6.80 14.94 -9.19
N LEU A 82 7.46 16.04 -9.57
CA LEU A 82 7.59 17.23 -8.70
C LEU A 82 6.32 18.08 -8.66
N ASN A 83 5.37 17.84 -9.57
CA ASN A 83 4.14 18.62 -9.65
C ASN A 83 3.08 18.09 -8.66
N ILE A 84 2.72 18.89 -7.65
CA ILE A 84 1.73 18.51 -6.63
C ILE A 84 0.33 18.24 -7.21
N LYS A 85 -0.12 19.00 -8.22
CA LYS A 85 -1.41 18.75 -8.88
C LYS A 85 -1.41 17.41 -9.59
N TYR A 86 -0.26 16.99 -10.15
CA TYR A 86 -0.11 15.66 -10.72
C TYR A 86 -0.15 14.58 -9.65
N ARG A 87 0.54 14.78 -8.51
CA ARG A 87 0.52 13.83 -7.38
C ARG A 87 -0.90 13.60 -6.85
N ILE A 88 -1.68 14.67 -6.70
CA ILE A 88 -3.09 14.57 -6.28
C ILE A 88 -3.89 13.72 -7.27
N LYS A 89 -3.73 13.94 -8.59
CA LYS A 89 -4.43 13.14 -9.61
C LYS A 89 -4.04 11.67 -9.59
N VAL A 90 -2.75 11.37 -9.37
CA VAL A 90 -2.28 9.98 -9.22
C VAL A 90 -2.88 9.34 -7.97
N PHE A 91 -2.88 10.05 -6.83
CA PHE A 91 -3.47 9.54 -5.60
C PHE A 91 -4.97 9.27 -5.76
N LEU A 92 -5.71 10.19 -6.39
CA LEU A 92 -7.12 9.99 -6.72
C LEU A 92 -7.35 8.79 -7.63
N GLU A 93 -6.51 8.58 -8.64
CA GLU A 93 -6.60 7.39 -9.50
C GLU A 93 -6.40 6.10 -8.71
N VAL A 94 -5.42 6.07 -7.80
CA VAL A 94 -5.20 4.91 -6.91
C VAL A 94 -6.44 4.65 -6.06
N LEU A 95 -7.05 5.67 -5.47
CA LEU A 95 -8.30 5.52 -4.70
C LEU A 95 -9.45 5.00 -5.57
N ASN A 96 -9.64 5.55 -6.77
CA ASN A 96 -10.69 5.12 -7.69
C ASN A 96 -10.48 3.66 -8.14
N TYR A 97 -9.24 3.29 -8.45
CA TYR A 97 -8.87 1.92 -8.78
C TYR A 97 -9.19 0.97 -7.62
N MET A 98 -8.86 1.37 -6.40
CA MET A 98 -9.15 0.60 -5.18
C MET A 98 -10.64 0.40 -4.99
N GLN A 99 -11.43 1.47 -5.12
CA GLN A 99 -12.90 1.41 -5.03
C GLN A 99 -13.50 0.45 -6.06
N LYS A 100 -13.03 0.53 -7.32
CA LYS A 100 -13.55 -0.30 -8.42
C LYS A 100 -13.22 -1.79 -8.28
N ASN A 101 -11.97 -2.11 -7.90
CA ASN A 101 -11.45 -3.48 -8.00
C ASN A 101 -11.46 -4.24 -6.67
N TYR A 102 -11.36 -3.54 -5.54
CA TYR A 102 -11.29 -4.17 -4.21
C TYR A 102 -12.51 -3.88 -3.34
N LYS A 103 -13.31 -2.87 -3.68
CA LYS A 103 -14.52 -2.47 -2.95
C LYS A 103 -14.29 -2.42 -1.43
N PRO A 104 -13.30 -1.64 -0.97
CA PRO A 104 -13.00 -1.50 0.46
C PRO A 104 -14.25 -1.09 1.23
N LYS A 105 -14.40 -1.66 2.44
CA LYS A 105 -15.50 -1.33 3.37
C LYS A 105 -15.41 0.10 3.88
#